data_AF-A0A3D5F533-F1
#
_entry.id   AF-A0A3D5F533-F1
#
_cell.length_a   1.000
_cell.length_b   1.000
_cell.length_c   1.000
_cell.angle_alpha   90.00
_cell.angle_beta   90.00
_cell.angle_gamma   90.00
#
_symmetry.space_group_name_H-M   'P 1'
#
loop_
_entity.id
_entity.type
_entity.pdbx_description
1 polymer ?
#
loop_
_entity_poly.entity_id
_entity_poly.type
_entity_poly.pdbx_seq_one_letter_code
_entity_poly.pdbx_strand_id
1 'polypeptide(L)'
;YPALVNHNGRVDIELIAEQEKAHALHQQGLNRLLMLGMPSPVNYLEQKLPNKAKLGLYFNPFGQIKALIDDCILAGIDALSHEFQAQHELVIRDKESFDRCLDHVRANINESVLAIAQQVETGLTLAHQCQKKMKGKVSLDMVAGLNHIKQHLGTLVYPGFVAEVGFARLADWNRYIKALARRLEKLPVDPNRDRLQQITLDKVEQAYAAVLNKYHADKVPAELAEVRWMIEELRVSLFAQQLGTAYPISAKRVLSVLEAY
;
A
#
# COMPACT_ATOMS: atom_id res chain seq x y z
N TYR A 1 6.36 -20.58 -17.70
CA TYR A 1 6.25 -19.21 -18.21
C TYR A 1 7.51 -18.43 -17.85
N PRO A 2 8.26 -17.88 -18.82
CA PRO A 2 9.45 -17.09 -18.55
C PRO A 2 9.08 -15.76 -17.88
N ALA A 3 9.86 -15.34 -16.89
CA ALA A 3 9.69 -14.09 -16.16
C ALA A 3 11.04 -13.46 -15.82
N LEU A 4 11.05 -12.12 -15.67
CA LEU A 4 12.17 -11.43 -15.05
C LEU A 4 11.98 -11.56 -13.53
N VAL A 5 13.00 -11.99 -12.80
CA VAL A 5 12.93 -12.19 -11.35
C VAL A 5 14.02 -11.38 -10.68
N ASN A 6 13.63 -10.56 -9.71
CA ASN A 6 14.56 -9.75 -8.93
C ASN A 6 15.26 -10.60 -7.87
N HIS A 7 16.59 -10.62 -7.90
CA HIS A 7 17.45 -11.24 -6.90
C HIS A 7 18.43 -10.22 -6.36
N ASN A 8 18.23 -9.71 -5.14
CA ASN A 8 19.19 -8.92 -4.35
C ASN A 8 20.27 -8.16 -5.15
N GLY A 9 19.84 -7.26 -6.04
CA GLY A 9 20.76 -6.42 -6.83
C GLY A 9 20.94 -6.80 -8.31
N ARG A 10 20.39 -7.93 -8.76
CA ARG A 10 20.34 -8.34 -10.17
C ARG A 10 18.94 -8.78 -10.59
N VAL A 11 18.73 -8.91 -11.89
CA VAL A 11 17.49 -9.43 -12.48
C VAL A 11 17.86 -10.60 -13.37
N ASP A 12 17.31 -11.77 -13.05
CA ASP A 12 17.55 -13.02 -13.79
C ASP A 12 16.29 -13.41 -14.57
N ILE A 13 16.44 -14.26 -15.58
CA ILE A 13 15.30 -14.86 -16.30
C ILE A 13 15.04 -16.24 -15.71
N GLU A 14 13.80 -16.48 -15.25
CA GLU A 14 13.40 -17.77 -14.68
C GLU A 14 12.12 -18.32 -15.31
N LEU A 15 11.98 -19.65 -15.26
CA LEU A 15 10.75 -20.34 -15.65
C LEU A 15 9.86 -20.55 -14.43
N ILE A 16 8.73 -19.86 -14.41
CA ILE A 16 7.71 -19.96 -13.36
C ILE A 16 6.58 -20.87 -13.86
N ALA A 17 6.13 -21.81 -13.02
CA ALA A 17 5.14 -22.81 -13.42
C ALA A 17 3.76 -22.20 -13.73
N GLU A 18 3.34 -21.22 -12.94
CA GLU A 18 2.03 -20.57 -13.03
C GLU A 18 2.10 -19.25 -13.78
N GLN A 19 1.14 -19.03 -14.68
CA GLN A 19 1.15 -17.86 -15.57
C GLN A 19 0.98 -16.55 -14.80
N GLU A 20 -0.02 -16.43 -13.94
CA GLU A 20 -0.30 -15.20 -13.20
C GLU A 20 0.88 -14.80 -12.31
N LYS A 21 1.44 -15.78 -11.59
CA LYS A 21 2.66 -15.59 -10.80
C LYS A 21 3.85 -15.15 -11.67
N ALA A 22 4.00 -15.71 -12.86
CA ALA A 22 5.04 -15.30 -13.80
C ALA A 22 4.86 -13.85 -14.25
N HIS A 23 3.63 -13.40 -14.48
CA HIS A 23 3.33 -12.02 -14.87
C HIS A 23 3.64 -11.05 -13.73
N ALA A 24 3.22 -11.36 -12.50
CA ALA A 24 3.51 -10.54 -11.32
C ALA A 24 5.02 -10.43 -11.05
N LEU A 25 5.73 -11.55 -11.07
CA LEU A 25 7.19 -11.58 -10.91
C LEU A 25 7.88 -10.81 -12.04
N HIS A 26 7.45 -11.01 -13.28
CA HIS A 26 8.00 -10.32 -14.43
C HIS A 26 7.87 -8.79 -14.32
N GLN A 27 6.72 -8.28 -13.87
CA GLN A 27 6.53 -6.84 -13.66
C GLN A 27 7.46 -6.32 -12.56
N GLN A 28 7.61 -7.04 -11.44
CA GLN A 28 8.56 -6.67 -10.38
C GLN A 28 10.02 -6.69 -10.85
N GLY A 29 10.39 -7.70 -11.64
CA GLY A 29 11.71 -7.82 -12.26
C GLY A 29 11.98 -6.71 -13.28
N LEU A 30 10.98 -6.35 -14.09
CA LEU A 30 11.03 -5.23 -15.03
C LEU A 30 11.25 -3.91 -14.31
N ASN A 31 10.47 -3.62 -13.26
CA ASN A 31 10.64 -2.41 -12.46
C ASN A 31 12.05 -2.31 -11.86
N ARG A 32 12.58 -3.44 -11.38
CA ARG A 32 13.95 -3.50 -10.88
C ARG A 32 14.97 -3.24 -11.98
N LEU A 33 14.78 -3.83 -13.16
CA LEU A 33 15.68 -3.64 -14.30
C LEU A 33 15.68 -2.18 -14.79
N LEU A 34 14.50 -1.55 -14.85
CA LEU A 34 14.34 -0.12 -15.14
C LEU A 34 15.08 0.74 -14.10
N MET A 35 14.94 0.41 -12.80
CA MET A 35 15.65 1.11 -11.72
C MET A 35 17.17 1.03 -11.86
N LEU A 36 17.70 -0.12 -12.28
CA LEU A 36 19.14 -0.31 -12.54
C LEU A 36 19.61 0.42 -13.80
N GLY A 37 18.70 0.58 -14.77
CA GLY A 37 18.98 1.21 -16.05
C GLY A 37 19.02 2.74 -16.02
N MET A 38 18.74 3.42 -14.90
CA MET A 38 18.71 4.88 -14.85
C MET A 38 19.39 5.47 -13.61
N PRO A 39 19.86 6.74 -13.69
CA PRO A 39 20.31 7.47 -12.51
C PRO A 39 19.19 7.58 -11.47
N SER A 40 19.57 7.51 -10.19
CA SER A 40 18.61 7.63 -9.10
C SER A 40 18.03 9.06 -9.00
N PRO A 41 16.70 9.23 -8.81
CA PRO A 41 16.06 10.53 -8.64
C PRO A 41 16.26 11.14 -7.24
N VAL A 42 17.04 10.50 -6.35
CA VAL A 42 17.25 10.94 -4.96
C VAL A 42 17.70 12.40 -4.87
N ASN A 43 18.68 12.81 -5.68
CA ASN A 43 19.18 14.19 -5.66
C ASN A 43 18.09 15.21 -6.02
N TYR A 44 17.22 14.88 -6.99
CA TYR A 44 16.10 15.73 -7.37
C TYR A 44 15.09 15.83 -6.22
N LEU A 45 14.74 14.69 -5.63
CA LEU A 45 13.82 14.59 -4.50
C LEU A 45 14.32 15.40 -3.29
N GLU A 46 15.62 15.30 -2.97
CA GLU A 46 16.25 16.06 -1.89
C GLU A 46 16.24 17.57 -2.16
N GLN A 47 16.38 18.02 -3.40
CA GLN A 47 16.34 19.44 -3.72
C GLN A 47 14.92 20.01 -3.68
N LYS A 48 13.92 19.23 -4.10
CA LYS A 48 12.54 19.71 -4.30
C LYS A 48 11.61 19.48 -3.12
N LEU A 49 11.88 18.50 -2.25
CA LEU A 49 11.05 18.30 -1.05
C LEU A 49 11.21 19.47 -0.06
N PRO A 50 10.10 20.06 0.41
CA PRO A 50 10.15 21.02 1.52
C PRO A 50 10.80 20.37 2.77
N ASN A 51 11.56 21.14 3.55
CA ASN A 51 12.23 20.62 4.75
C ASN A 51 11.28 19.95 5.75
N LYS A 52 10.06 20.49 5.89
CA LYS A 52 9.00 19.86 6.71
C LYS A 52 8.63 18.48 6.17
N ALA A 53 8.55 18.32 4.85
CA ALA A 53 8.22 17.05 4.24
C ALA A 53 9.36 16.02 4.42
N LYS A 54 10.61 16.46 4.26
CA LYS A 54 11.78 15.63 4.59
C LYS A 54 11.70 15.11 6.03
N LEU A 55 11.37 15.97 6.99
CA LEU A 55 11.19 15.59 8.39
C LEU A 55 10.06 14.58 8.60
N GLY A 56 8.94 14.72 7.88
CA GLY A 56 7.84 13.76 7.96
C GLY A 56 8.22 12.35 7.51
N LEU A 57 9.14 12.21 6.55
CA LEU A 57 9.67 10.90 6.12
C LEU A 57 10.52 10.22 7.21
N TYR A 58 11.10 10.96 8.16
CA TYR A 58 11.80 10.38 9.33
C TYR A 58 10.84 9.66 10.29
N PHE A 59 9.52 9.82 10.16
CA PHE A 59 8.56 9.11 10.99
C PHE A 59 8.35 7.65 10.59
N ASN A 60 9.00 7.18 9.52
CA ASN A 60 8.97 5.77 9.14
C ASN A 60 9.50 4.85 10.26
N PRO A 61 8.70 3.88 10.75
CA PRO A 61 9.08 3.07 11.91
C PRO A 61 10.15 1.99 11.63
N PHE A 62 10.55 1.79 10.37
CA PHE A 62 11.46 0.70 9.94
C PHE A 62 12.91 1.13 9.70
N GLY A 63 13.29 2.31 10.23
CA GLY A 63 14.68 2.70 10.44
C GLY A 63 15.34 3.48 9.30
N GLN A 64 15.41 2.92 8.09
CA GLN A 64 16.17 3.56 7.00
C GLN A 64 15.26 4.38 6.07
N ILE A 65 15.44 5.70 6.05
CA ILE A 65 14.78 6.59 5.09
C ILE A 65 15.11 6.19 3.66
N LYS A 66 16.34 5.74 3.40
CA LYS A 66 16.75 5.24 2.09
C LYS A 66 15.82 4.13 1.59
N ALA A 67 15.40 3.21 2.46
CA ALA A 67 14.49 2.14 2.07
C ALA A 67 13.10 2.68 1.68
N LEU A 68 12.60 3.70 2.38
CA LEU A 68 11.35 4.36 2.00
C LEU A 68 11.48 5.14 0.68
N ILE A 69 12.61 5.79 0.44
CA ILE A 69 12.85 6.48 -0.82
C ILE A 69 12.93 5.47 -1.97
N ASP A 70 13.67 4.36 -1.78
CA ASP A 70 13.75 3.27 -2.76
C ASP A 70 12.35 2.68 -3.04
N ASP A 71 11.49 2.56 -2.02
CA ASP A 71 10.10 2.12 -2.14
C ASP A 71 9.23 3.11 -2.95
N CYS A 72 9.36 4.42 -2.70
CA CYS A 72 8.72 5.46 -3.52
C CYS A 72 9.20 5.44 -4.97
N ILE A 73 10.50 5.16 -5.21
CA ILE A 73 11.07 5.04 -6.56
C ILE A 73 10.46 3.85 -7.28
N LEU A 74 10.39 2.69 -6.63
CA LEU A 74 9.78 1.50 -7.21
C LEU A 74 8.31 1.71 -7.54
N ALA A 75 7.55 2.35 -6.65
CA ALA A 75 6.15 2.71 -6.92
C ALA A 75 5.99 3.65 -8.12
N GLY A 76 6.91 4.62 -8.27
CA GLY A 76 6.92 5.55 -9.39
C GLY A 76 7.28 4.89 -10.72
N ILE A 77 8.26 3.98 -10.71
CA ILE A 77 8.64 3.17 -11.87
C ILE A 77 7.48 2.27 -12.30
N ASP A 78 6.84 1.60 -11.34
CA ASP A 78 5.72 0.69 -11.61
C ASP A 78 4.56 1.43 -12.29
N ALA A 79 4.19 2.60 -11.75
CA ALA A 79 3.13 3.43 -12.31
C ALA A 79 3.45 3.87 -13.75
N LEU A 80 4.66 4.37 -14.00
CA LEU A 80 5.09 4.82 -15.33
C LEU A 80 5.25 3.66 -16.32
N SER A 81 5.71 2.49 -15.85
CA SER A 81 5.81 1.29 -16.67
C SER A 81 4.42 0.78 -17.09
N HIS A 82 3.47 0.75 -16.16
CA HIS A 82 2.08 0.40 -16.47
C HIS A 82 1.42 1.41 -17.40
N GLU A 83 1.64 2.72 -17.19
CA GLU A 83 1.17 3.78 -18.07
C GLU A 83 1.69 3.57 -19.51
N PHE A 84 3.00 3.35 -19.67
CA PHE A 84 3.62 3.11 -20.97
C PHE A 84 3.05 1.85 -21.65
N GLN A 85 2.93 0.74 -20.92
CA GLN A 85 2.38 -0.51 -21.46
C GLN A 85 0.92 -0.35 -21.89
N ALA A 86 0.11 0.39 -21.12
CA ALA A 86 -1.28 0.67 -21.46
C ALA A 86 -1.41 1.58 -22.69
N GLN A 87 -0.62 2.65 -22.78
CA GLN A 87 -0.63 3.59 -23.91
C GLN A 87 -0.22 2.94 -25.24
N HIS A 88 0.61 1.89 -25.18
CA HIS A 88 1.11 1.18 -26.36
C HIS A 88 0.50 -0.21 -26.55
N GLU A 89 -0.48 -0.59 -25.71
CA GLU A 89 -1.17 -1.89 -25.74
C GLU A 89 -0.19 -3.08 -25.85
N LEU A 90 0.92 -3.03 -25.09
CA LEU A 90 1.98 -4.04 -25.15
C LEU A 90 2.36 -4.58 -23.77
N VAL A 91 3.02 -5.73 -23.77
CA VAL A 91 3.75 -6.27 -22.62
C VAL A 91 5.23 -6.25 -22.96
N ILE A 92 6.05 -5.62 -22.11
CA ILE A 92 7.48 -5.47 -22.37
C ILE A 92 8.16 -6.84 -22.25
N ARG A 93 8.59 -7.42 -23.36
CA ARG A 93 9.21 -8.77 -23.39
C ARG A 93 10.52 -8.82 -24.18
N ASP A 94 10.92 -7.70 -24.76
CA ASP A 94 12.07 -7.58 -25.64
C ASP A 94 12.86 -6.30 -25.34
N LYS A 95 14.05 -6.19 -25.94
CA LYS A 95 14.95 -5.07 -25.69
C LYS A 95 14.41 -3.75 -26.22
N GLU A 96 13.75 -3.74 -27.37
CA GLU A 96 13.27 -2.51 -28.01
C GLU A 96 12.15 -1.88 -27.18
N SER A 97 11.17 -2.68 -26.75
CA SER A 97 10.10 -2.22 -25.86
C SER A 97 10.64 -1.80 -24.49
N PHE A 98 11.66 -2.49 -23.97
CA PHE A 98 12.35 -2.10 -22.74
C PHE A 98 13.06 -0.75 -22.87
N ASP A 99 13.87 -0.54 -23.90
CA ASP A 99 14.64 0.70 -24.09
C ASP A 99 13.69 1.91 -24.22
N ARG A 100 12.58 1.75 -24.95
CA ARG A 100 11.53 2.79 -25.06
C ARG A 100 10.85 3.09 -23.72
N CYS A 101 10.52 2.05 -22.94
CA CYS A 101 9.95 2.22 -21.61
C CYS A 101 10.95 2.91 -20.67
N LEU A 102 12.22 2.53 -20.73
CA LEU A 102 13.29 3.12 -19.93
C LEU A 102 13.41 4.63 -20.20
N ASP A 103 13.37 5.06 -21.45
CA ASP A 103 13.41 6.48 -21.80
C ASP A 103 12.17 7.24 -21.31
N HIS A 104 10.98 6.61 -21.42
CA HIS A 104 9.75 7.17 -20.86
C HIS A 104 9.84 7.33 -19.33
N VAL A 105 10.28 6.29 -18.61
CA VAL A 105 10.43 6.33 -17.15
C VAL A 105 11.47 7.38 -16.75
N ARG A 106 12.64 7.42 -17.41
CA ARG A 106 13.69 8.43 -17.16
C ARG A 106 13.19 9.86 -17.28
N ALA A 107 12.34 10.14 -18.27
CA ALA A 107 11.80 11.47 -18.49
C ALA A 107 10.84 11.93 -17.36
N ASN A 108 10.15 11.00 -16.71
CA ASN A 108 9.03 11.29 -15.81
C ASN A 108 9.27 10.93 -14.33
N ILE A 109 10.30 10.12 -14.02
CA ILE A 109 10.49 9.55 -12.68
C ILE A 109 10.67 10.61 -11.59
N ASN A 110 11.32 11.72 -11.90
CA ASN A 110 11.59 12.79 -10.93
C ASN A 110 10.30 13.39 -10.35
N GLU A 111 9.34 13.73 -11.21
CA GLU A 111 8.05 14.31 -10.79
C GLU A 111 7.16 13.24 -10.14
N SER A 112 7.13 12.02 -10.69
CA SER A 112 6.37 10.90 -10.15
C SER A 112 6.78 10.57 -8.71
N VAL A 113 8.09 10.43 -8.45
CA VAL A 113 8.62 10.13 -7.12
C VAL A 113 8.40 11.28 -6.14
N LEU A 114 8.49 12.53 -6.61
CA LEU A 114 8.19 13.70 -5.77
C LEU A 114 6.72 13.71 -5.34
N ALA A 115 5.78 13.47 -6.27
CA ALA A 115 4.35 13.41 -5.97
C ALA A 115 4.01 12.27 -5.00
N ILE A 116 4.62 11.09 -5.19
CA ILE A 116 4.49 9.95 -4.27
C ILE A 116 5.02 10.32 -2.89
N ALA A 117 6.23 10.87 -2.80
CA ALA A 117 6.86 11.21 -1.53
C ALA A 117 6.04 12.23 -0.72
N GLN A 118 5.40 13.20 -1.38
CA GLN A 118 4.51 14.18 -0.73
C GLN A 118 3.24 13.51 -0.14
N GLN A 119 2.63 12.58 -0.88
CA GLN A 119 1.47 11.83 -0.38
C GLN A 119 1.84 10.90 0.78
N VAL A 120 2.98 10.22 0.67
CA VAL A 120 3.51 9.34 1.72
C VAL A 120 3.82 10.14 2.98
N GLU A 121 4.44 11.31 2.85
CA GLU A 121 4.73 12.19 3.98
C GLU A 121 3.46 12.61 4.72
N THR A 122 2.42 13.00 3.98
CA THR A 122 1.13 13.42 4.57
C THR A 122 0.56 12.31 5.46
N GLY A 123 0.54 11.07 4.95
CA GLY A 123 0.02 9.93 5.70
C GLY A 123 0.93 9.51 6.85
N LEU A 124 2.27 9.50 6.67
CA LEU A 124 3.21 9.16 7.73
C LEU A 124 3.20 10.17 8.88
N THR A 125 3.05 11.47 8.58
CA THR A 125 2.87 12.50 9.60
C THR A 125 1.61 12.24 10.44
N LEU A 126 0.50 11.86 9.81
CA LEU A 126 -0.74 11.54 10.54
C LEU A 126 -0.63 10.20 11.31
N ALA A 127 0.01 9.19 10.73
CA ALA A 127 0.31 7.91 11.39
C ALA A 127 1.15 8.14 12.66
N HIS A 128 2.17 8.98 12.59
CA HIS A 128 3.00 9.34 13.74
C HIS A 128 2.20 10.05 14.84
N GLN A 129 1.31 10.96 14.46
CA GLN A 129 0.40 11.62 15.42
C GLN A 129 -0.52 10.61 16.10
N CYS A 130 -1.03 9.61 15.37
CA CYS A 130 -1.82 8.52 15.95
C CYS A 130 -1.00 7.72 16.96
N GLN A 131 0.23 7.33 16.59
CA GLN A 131 1.13 6.61 17.51
C GLN A 131 1.42 7.39 18.79
N LYS A 132 1.62 8.71 18.69
CA LYS A 132 1.80 9.57 19.86
C LYS A 132 0.56 9.62 20.73
N LYS A 133 -0.63 9.82 20.14
CA LYS A 133 -1.91 9.85 20.87
C LYS A 133 -2.17 8.54 21.62
N MET A 134 -1.83 7.39 21.04
CA MET A 134 -2.00 6.08 21.68
C MET A 134 -1.12 5.85 22.94
N LYS A 135 -0.06 6.64 23.15
CA LYS A 135 0.83 6.55 24.33
C LYS A 135 0.38 7.41 25.52
N GLY A 136 -0.74 8.14 25.41
CA GLY A 136 -1.28 9.01 26.46
C GLY A 136 -1.89 8.24 27.64
N LYS A 137 -2.68 8.94 28.47
CA LYS A 137 -3.45 8.28 29.55
C LYS A 137 -4.52 7.37 28.94
N VAL A 138 -4.46 6.08 29.25
CA VAL A 138 -5.38 5.06 28.76
C VAL A 138 -6.24 4.55 29.91
N SER A 139 -7.57 4.67 29.76
CA SER A 139 -8.52 3.98 30.65
C SER A 139 -8.70 2.53 30.20
N LEU A 140 -9.03 1.65 31.16
CA LEU A 140 -9.10 0.19 30.94
C LEU A 140 -10.11 -0.20 29.84
N ASP A 141 -11.20 0.54 29.71
CA ASP A 141 -12.26 0.34 28.72
C ASP A 141 -11.84 0.67 27.28
N MET A 142 -10.77 1.44 27.09
CA MET A 142 -10.20 1.80 25.78
C MET A 142 -9.07 0.87 25.32
N VAL A 143 -8.49 0.05 26.21
CA VAL A 143 -7.29 -0.75 25.92
C VAL A 143 -7.46 -1.63 24.68
N ALA A 144 -8.59 -2.33 24.57
CA ALA A 144 -8.88 -3.18 23.41
C ALA A 144 -8.97 -2.37 22.11
N GLY A 145 -9.69 -1.25 22.12
CA GLY A 145 -9.83 -0.36 20.95
C GLY A 145 -8.48 0.20 20.50
N LEU A 146 -7.63 0.63 21.44
CA LEU A 146 -6.28 1.12 21.12
C LEU A 146 -5.37 0.03 20.54
N ASN A 147 -5.48 -1.21 21.04
CA ASN A 147 -4.75 -2.34 20.48
C ASN A 147 -5.18 -2.63 19.03
N HIS A 148 -6.48 -2.62 18.73
CA HIS A 148 -6.97 -2.79 17.36
C HIS A 148 -6.51 -1.66 16.44
N ILE A 149 -6.58 -0.40 16.90
CA ILE A 149 -6.08 0.76 16.14
C ILE A 149 -4.58 0.62 15.86
N LYS A 150 -3.80 0.17 16.85
CA LYS A 150 -2.36 -0.06 16.69
C LYS A 150 -2.08 -1.18 15.68
N GLN A 151 -2.82 -2.28 15.73
CA GLN A 151 -2.70 -3.39 14.78
C GLN A 151 -3.06 -2.93 13.35
N HIS A 152 -4.19 -2.24 13.18
CA HIS A 152 -4.62 -1.69 11.89
C HIS A 152 -3.59 -0.70 11.33
N LEU A 153 -3.00 0.16 12.15
CA LEU A 153 -1.94 1.05 11.67
C LEU A 153 -0.73 0.27 11.12
N GLY A 154 -0.40 -0.86 11.75
CA GLY A 154 0.66 -1.77 11.27
C GLY A 154 0.36 -2.44 9.93
N THR A 155 -0.92 -2.56 9.53
CA THR A 155 -1.30 -3.08 8.20
C THR A 155 -1.32 -2.00 7.11
N LEU A 156 -1.23 -0.73 7.49
CA LEU A 156 -1.16 0.42 6.58
C LEU A 156 0.28 0.93 6.39
N VAL A 157 1.13 0.76 7.40
CA VAL A 157 2.53 1.23 7.39
C VAL A 157 3.44 0.07 7.74
N TYR A 158 4.07 -0.52 6.73
CA TYR A 158 5.01 -1.66 6.79
C TYR A 158 6.15 -1.48 5.77
N PRO A 159 7.31 -2.16 5.87
CA PRO A 159 8.35 -2.04 4.86
C PRO A 159 7.82 -2.44 3.46
N GLY A 160 8.01 -1.60 2.45
CA GLY A 160 7.55 -1.87 1.09
C GLY A 160 6.10 -1.45 0.79
N PHE A 161 5.41 -0.81 1.74
CA PHE A 161 4.00 -0.48 1.58
C PHE A 161 3.74 0.49 0.42
N VAL A 162 4.70 1.35 0.02
CA VAL A 162 4.44 2.36 -1.02
C VAL A 162 4.32 1.69 -2.38
N ALA A 163 5.25 0.79 -2.72
CA ALA A 163 5.16 0.01 -3.95
C ALA A 163 3.99 -0.97 -3.92
N GLU A 164 3.69 -1.60 -2.79
CA GLU A 164 2.58 -2.55 -2.68
C GLU A 164 1.19 -1.89 -2.75
N VAL A 165 1.03 -0.71 -2.14
CA VAL A 165 -0.20 0.10 -2.28
C VAL A 165 -0.34 0.60 -3.72
N GLY A 166 0.77 0.98 -4.34
CA GLY A 166 0.84 1.52 -5.69
C GLY A 166 0.37 2.98 -5.76
N PHE A 167 0.90 3.72 -6.74
CA PHE A 167 0.63 5.15 -6.89
C PHE A 167 -0.87 5.49 -6.97
N ALA A 168 -1.64 4.68 -7.72
CA ALA A 168 -3.06 4.90 -7.94
C ALA A 168 -3.91 4.87 -6.65
N ARG A 169 -3.45 4.17 -5.60
CA ARG A 169 -4.21 3.97 -4.36
C ARG A 169 -3.67 4.80 -3.18
N LEU A 170 -2.62 5.60 -3.37
CA LEU A 170 -2.04 6.43 -2.28
C LEU A 170 -3.02 7.48 -1.73
N ALA A 171 -3.93 7.98 -2.57
CA ALA A 171 -4.98 8.89 -2.12
C ALA A 171 -5.95 8.18 -1.14
N ASP A 172 -6.34 6.95 -1.46
CA ASP A 172 -7.17 6.12 -0.58
C ASP A 172 -6.43 5.69 0.67
N TRP A 173 -5.15 5.33 0.57
CA TRP A 173 -4.30 5.04 1.72
C TRP A 173 -4.26 6.22 2.71
N ASN A 174 -4.11 7.45 2.21
CA ASN A 174 -4.22 8.65 3.03
C ASN A 174 -5.60 8.79 3.69
N ARG A 175 -6.68 8.48 2.96
CA ARG A 175 -8.05 8.46 3.51
C ARG A 175 -8.22 7.40 4.60
N TYR A 176 -7.62 6.21 4.47
CA TYR A 176 -7.65 5.16 5.48
C TYR A 176 -6.91 5.55 6.77
N ILE A 177 -5.73 6.17 6.67
CA ILE A 177 -5.02 6.70 7.83
C ILE A 177 -5.85 7.81 8.50
N LYS A 178 -6.51 8.67 7.72
CA LYS A 178 -7.43 9.69 8.25
C LYS A 178 -8.63 9.08 8.96
N ALA A 179 -9.20 7.99 8.45
CA ALA A 179 -10.28 7.26 9.12
C ALA A 179 -9.83 6.67 10.46
N LEU A 180 -8.63 6.08 10.50
CA LEU A 180 -8.00 5.58 11.71
C LEU A 180 -7.79 6.69 12.74
N ALA A 181 -7.29 7.85 12.30
CA ALA A 181 -7.13 9.02 13.17
C ALA A 181 -8.47 9.51 13.75
N ARG A 182 -9.54 9.52 12.93
CA ARG A 182 -10.90 9.87 13.40
C ARG A 182 -11.45 8.86 14.39
N ARG A 183 -11.20 7.57 14.17
CA ARG A 183 -11.56 6.51 15.12
C ARG A 183 -10.89 6.76 16.47
N LEU A 184 -9.58 7.03 16.46
CA LEU A 184 -8.81 7.31 17.66
C LEU A 184 -9.31 8.55 18.42
N GLU A 185 -9.79 9.57 17.73
CA GLU A 185 -10.41 10.77 18.34
C GLU A 185 -11.77 10.47 19.00
N LYS A 186 -12.55 9.55 18.42
CA LYS A 186 -13.90 9.20 18.91
C LYS A 186 -13.89 8.13 19.99
N LEU A 187 -12.85 7.29 20.05
CA LEU A 187 -12.77 6.19 21.00
C LEU A 187 -13.00 6.63 22.46
N PRO A 188 -12.44 7.75 22.97
CA PRO A 188 -12.71 8.19 24.34
C PRO A 188 -14.12 8.73 24.58
N VAL A 189 -14.84 9.12 23.52
CA VAL A 189 -16.19 9.70 23.62
C VAL A 189 -17.23 8.60 23.76
N ASP A 190 -17.10 7.52 22.99
CA ASP A 190 -18.03 6.38 23.04
C ASP A 190 -17.30 5.03 22.78
N PRO A 191 -16.62 4.48 23.80
CA PRO A 191 -15.92 3.21 23.69
C PRO A 191 -16.84 2.02 23.37
N ASN A 192 -18.11 2.09 23.79
CA ASN A 192 -19.07 1.01 23.55
C ASN A 192 -19.48 0.94 22.08
N ARG A 193 -19.71 2.10 21.43
CA ARG A 193 -19.96 2.14 19.99
C ARG A 193 -18.77 1.64 19.18
N ASP A 194 -17.54 2.02 19.54
CA ASP A 194 -16.34 1.50 18.91
C ASP A 194 -16.28 -0.03 19.01
N ARG A 195 -16.56 -0.59 20.20
CA ARG A 195 -16.59 -2.03 20.43
C ARG A 195 -17.63 -2.75 19.57
N LEU A 196 -18.84 -2.21 19.44
CA LEU A 196 -19.89 -2.80 18.58
C LEU A 196 -19.51 -2.79 17.10
N GLN A 197 -18.88 -1.71 16.63
CA GLN A 197 -18.35 -1.61 15.27
C GLN A 197 -17.19 -2.59 15.05
N GLN A 198 -16.31 -2.72 16.02
CA GLN A 198 -15.21 -3.69 15.99
C GLN A 198 -15.72 -5.13 15.89
N ILE A 199 -16.75 -5.52 16.66
CA ILE A 199 -17.35 -6.87 16.54
C ILE A 199 -17.84 -7.14 15.11
N THR A 200 -18.36 -6.13 14.43
CA THR A 200 -18.80 -6.26 13.03
C THR A 200 -17.61 -6.47 12.10
N LEU A 201 -16.52 -5.73 12.32
CA LEU A 201 -15.28 -5.86 11.56
C LEU A 201 -14.59 -7.22 11.80
N ASP A 202 -14.50 -7.66 13.05
CA ASP A 202 -13.86 -8.93 13.45
C ASP A 202 -14.47 -10.12 12.71
N LYS A 203 -15.79 -10.14 12.54
CA LYS A 203 -16.48 -11.18 11.76
C LYS A 203 -16.00 -11.24 10.31
N VAL A 204 -15.78 -10.09 9.69
CA VAL A 204 -15.30 -9.99 8.31
C VAL A 204 -13.83 -10.36 8.21
N GLU A 205 -12.99 -9.87 9.13
CA GLU A 205 -11.55 -10.19 9.17
C GLU A 205 -11.32 -11.69 9.42
N GLN A 206 -12.10 -12.31 10.30
CA GLN A 206 -12.06 -13.75 10.56
C GLN A 206 -12.47 -14.57 9.34
N ALA A 207 -13.55 -14.16 8.64
CA ALA A 207 -13.96 -14.83 7.41
C ALA A 207 -12.88 -14.71 6.31
N TYR A 208 -12.28 -13.53 6.17
CA TYR A 208 -11.19 -13.30 5.21
C TYR A 208 -9.97 -14.17 5.53
N ALA A 209 -9.54 -14.21 6.80
CA ALA A 209 -8.44 -15.07 7.24
C ALA A 209 -8.74 -16.57 7.04
N ALA A 210 -9.99 -16.99 7.29
CA ALA A 210 -10.41 -18.38 7.07
C ALA A 210 -10.34 -18.77 5.59
N VAL A 211 -10.72 -17.86 4.67
CA VAL A 211 -10.57 -18.06 3.23
C VAL A 211 -9.10 -18.15 2.83
N LEU A 212 -8.26 -17.21 3.30
CA LEU A 212 -6.82 -17.23 2.99
C LEU A 212 -6.15 -18.54 3.44
N ASN A 213 -6.54 -19.07 4.61
CA ASN A 213 -6.01 -20.33 5.15
C ASN A 213 -6.37 -21.59 4.32
N LYS A 214 -7.31 -21.49 3.37
CA LYS A 214 -7.61 -22.59 2.44
C LYS A 214 -6.53 -22.75 1.37
N TYR A 215 -5.73 -21.71 1.15
CA TYR A 215 -4.72 -21.67 0.09
C TYR A 215 -3.32 -21.74 0.71
N HIS A 216 -2.40 -22.37 -0.01
CA HIS A 216 -0.98 -22.11 0.22
C HIS A 216 -0.67 -20.65 -0.17
N ALA A 217 0.29 -20.01 0.50
CA ALA A 217 0.60 -18.59 0.29
C ALA A 217 0.92 -18.23 -1.17
N ASP A 218 1.45 -19.18 -1.95
CA ASP A 218 1.77 -19.02 -3.36
C ASP A 218 0.60 -19.32 -4.31
N LYS A 219 -0.57 -19.70 -3.79
CA LYS A 219 -1.78 -20.06 -4.53
C LYS A 219 -3.02 -19.23 -4.15
N VAL A 220 -2.82 -18.15 -3.41
CA VAL A 220 -3.91 -17.23 -3.05
C VAL A 220 -4.38 -16.51 -4.32
N PRO A 221 -5.67 -16.59 -4.69
CA PRO A 221 -6.22 -15.86 -5.83
C PRO A 221 -5.93 -14.36 -5.76
N ALA A 222 -5.54 -13.75 -6.88
CA ALA A 222 -5.19 -12.34 -6.94
C ALA A 222 -6.36 -11.42 -6.53
N GLU A 223 -7.60 -11.83 -6.82
CA GLU A 223 -8.81 -11.10 -6.49
C GLU A 223 -9.05 -11.01 -4.97
N LEU A 224 -8.51 -11.93 -4.17
CA LEU A 224 -8.56 -11.82 -2.71
C LEU A 224 -7.75 -10.63 -2.19
N ALA A 225 -6.75 -10.18 -2.94
CA ALA A 225 -6.03 -8.94 -2.62
C ALA A 225 -6.98 -7.72 -2.67
N GLU A 226 -7.99 -7.73 -3.55
CA GLU A 226 -9.01 -6.66 -3.58
C GLU A 226 -9.96 -6.71 -2.39
N VAL A 227 -10.22 -7.89 -1.82
CA VAL A 227 -11.04 -8.00 -0.61
C VAL A 227 -10.40 -7.29 0.58
N ARG A 228 -9.07 -7.32 0.72
CA ARG A 228 -8.36 -6.52 1.75
C ARG A 228 -8.79 -5.05 1.69
N TRP A 229 -8.91 -4.49 0.51
CA TRP A 229 -9.29 -3.09 0.31
C TRP A 229 -10.78 -2.84 0.56
N MET A 230 -11.65 -3.81 0.25
CA MET A 230 -13.05 -3.74 0.68
C MET A 230 -13.17 -3.67 2.21
N ILE A 231 -12.28 -4.33 2.96
CA ILE A 231 -12.25 -4.24 4.42
C ILE A 231 -11.79 -2.84 4.87
N GLU A 232 -10.84 -2.21 4.18
CA GLU A 232 -10.48 -0.81 4.45
C GLU A 232 -11.66 0.15 4.23
N GLU A 233 -12.41 -0.02 3.14
CA GLU A 233 -13.64 0.73 2.91
C GLU A 233 -14.68 0.50 4.01
N LEU A 234 -14.82 -0.76 4.46
CA LEU A 234 -15.68 -1.08 5.59
C LEU A 234 -15.25 -0.33 6.86
N ARG A 235 -13.94 -0.25 7.15
CA ARG A 235 -13.43 0.53 8.28
C ARG A 235 -13.77 2.01 8.16
N VAL A 236 -13.63 2.61 6.96
CA VAL A 236 -14.07 4.00 6.74
C VAL A 236 -15.57 4.15 7.01
N SER A 237 -16.40 3.23 6.49
CA SER A 237 -17.86 3.27 6.68
C SER A 237 -18.31 3.10 8.14
N LEU A 238 -17.55 2.35 8.95
CA LEU A 238 -17.86 2.12 10.36
C LEU A 238 -17.41 3.31 11.21
N PHE A 239 -16.14 3.71 11.08
CA PHE A 239 -15.52 4.61 12.04
C PHE A 239 -15.49 6.08 11.59
N ALA A 240 -15.58 6.35 10.28
CA ALA A 240 -15.34 7.67 9.71
C ALA A 240 -16.23 8.00 8.50
N GLN A 241 -17.54 7.76 8.61
CA GLN A 241 -18.55 7.94 7.53
C GLN A 241 -18.44 9.27 6.76
N GLN A 242 -18.08 10.36 7.43
CA GLN A 242 -17.93 11.69 6.83
C GLN A 242 -16.83 11.77 5.75
N LEU A 243 -15.90 10.81 5.70
CA LEU A 243 -14.85 10.75 4.68
C LEU A 243 -15.31 10.15 3.36
N GLY A 244 -16.47 9.47 3.34
CA GLY A 244 -16.95 8.73 2.18
C GLY A 244 -16.15 7.46 1.88
N THR A 245 -16.76 6.55 1.13
CA THR A 245 -16.13 5.32 0.62
C THR A 245 -16.01 5.39 -0.89
N ALA A 246 -15.01 4.72 -1.49
CA ALA A 246 -14.85 4.72 -2.95
C ALA A 246 -16.05 4.09 -3.69
N TYR A 247 -16.73 3.17 -3.01
CA TYR A 247 -17.95 2.51 -3.47
C TYR A 247 -18.83 2.13 -2.26
N PRO A 248 -20.13 1.85 -2.45
CA PRO A 248 -20.98 1.42 -1.33
C PRO A 248 -20.45 0.11 -0.74
N ILE A 249 -20.38 0.03 0.59
CA ILE A 249 -19.79 -1.12 1.28
C ILE A 249 -20.56 -1.44 2.56
N SER A 250 -20.55 -2.73 2.94
CA SER A 250 -21.11 -3.22 4.20
C SER A 250 -20.46 -4.56 4.55
N ALA A 251 -20.53 -4.98 5.81
CA ALA A 251 -20.05 -6.29 6.22
C ALA A 251 -20.67 -7.44 5.40
N LYS A 252 -21.98 -7.37 5.14
CA LYS A 252 -22.70 -8.35 4.30
C LYS A 252 -22.12 -8.42 2.88
N ARG A 253 -21.75 -7.27 2.30
CA ARG A 253 -21.18 -7.24 0.94
C ARG A 253 -19.80 -7.89 0.90
N VAL A 254 -18.94 -7.64 1.90
CA VAL A 254 -17.62 -8.28 1.96
C VAL A 254 -17.77 -9.79 2.15
N LEU A 255 -18.62 -10.22 3.10
CA LEU A 255 -18.87 -11.64 3.35
C LEU A 255 -19.40 -12.37 2.11
N SER A 256 -20.32 -11.76 1.37
CA SER A 256 -20.85 -12.35 0.13
C SER A 256 -19.79 -12.53 -0.96
N VAL A 257 -18.80 -11.63 -1.05
CA VAL A 257 -17.66 -11.84 -1.98
C VAL A 257 -16.80 -13.01 -1.51
N LEU A 258 -16.60 -13.17 -0.20
CA LEU A 258 -15.82 -14.26 0.37
C LEU A 258 -16.46 -15.63 0.20
N GLU A 259 -17.78 -15.73 0.10
CA GLU A 259 -18.50 -16.99 -0.16
C GLU A 259 -18.14 -17.64 -1.51
N ALA A 260 -17.55 -16.88 -2.43
CA ALA A 260 -17.10 -17.40 -3.73
C ALA A 260 -15.75 -18.15 -3.68
N TYR A 261 -15.07 -18.19 -2.52
CA TYR A 261 -13.76 -18.81 -2.30
C TYR A 261 -13.81 -19.80 -1.13
#